data_AF-A0A8C5DHK4-F1
#
_entry.id   AF-A0A8C5DHK4-F1
#
_cell.length_a   1.000
_cell.length_b   1.000
_cell.length_c   1.000
_cell.angle_alpha   90.00
_cell.angle_beta   90.00
_cell.angle_gamma   90.00
#
_symmetry.space_group_name_H-M   'P 1'
#
loop_
_entity.id
_entity.type
_entity.pdbx_description
1 polymer ?
#
loop_
_entity_poly.entity_id
_entity_poly.type
_entity_poly.pdbx_seq_one_letter_code
_entity_poly.pdbx_strand_id
1 'polypeptide(L)'
;MDYEDQVRTVADRLMDYKTDQSGWRVCRKSNDVMVSWRPSAEYPGNVYKGEGIISSSPVKVWECLKPVPNGLRVQWDNNVKKFELLEQITENISVCRTVTPSAAMGIISPRDFVDVILIKKYEDGTISSNASNVLHSSCPPQSGYVRGFNHPCGCICVPVPGWVLTHTHTHTHTHTHTHTHTHTHLQLLYHSNSPSRWKTHVKLMARGPNPAL
;
A
#
# COMPACT_ATOMS: atom_id res chain seq x y z
N MET A 1 -15.66 -8.06 17.77
CA MET A 1 -14.32 -7.49 17.48
C MET A 1 -14.54 -6.00 17.33
N ASP A 2 -13.81 -5.16 18.06
CA ASP A 2 -14.00 -3.71 17.94
C ASP A 2 -13.22 -3.19 16.74
N TYR A 3 -13.86 -3.28 15.57
CA TYR A 3 -13.28 -2.80 14.32
C TYR A 3 -12.98 -1.30 14.36
N GLU A 4 -13.79 -0.51 15.08
CA GLU A 4 -13.62 0.94 15.14
C GLU A 4 -12.37 1.33 15.91
N ASP A 5 -12.16 0.77 17.10
CA ASP A 5 -10.97 1.06 17.91
C ASP A 5 -9.68 0.61 17.19
N GLN A 6 -9.73 -0.57 16.55
CA GLN A 6 -8.61 -1.08 15.76
C GLN A 6 -8.21 -0.10 14.65
N VAL A 7 -9.14 0.35 13.80
CA VAL A 7 -8.80 1.25 12.69
C VAL A 7 -8.48 2.68 13.12
N ARG A 8 -9.00 3.14 14.25
CA ARG A 8 -8.60 4.42 14.85
C ARG A 8 -7.14 4.38 15.28
N THR A 9 -6.73 3.31 15.98
CA THR A 9 -5.33 3.06 16.35
C THR A 9 -4.42 2.99 15.11
N VAL A 10 -4.88 2.33 14.05
CA VAL A 10 -4.14 2.27 12.77
C VAL A 10 -3.97 3.66 12.16
N ALA A 11 -5.01 4.50 12.19
CA ALA A 11 -4.94 5.86 11.64
C ALA A 11 -3.94 6.73 12.40
N ASP A 12 -3.89 6.63 13.72
CA ASP A 12 -2.91 7.34 14.55
C ASP A 12 -1.49 6.85 14.24
N ARG A 13 -1.29 5.53 14.13
CA ARG A 13 -0.01 4.94 13.75
C ARG A 13 0.48 5.39 12.36
N LEU A 14 -0.41 5.52 11.40
CA LEU A 14 -0.05 6.02 10.06
C LEU A 14 0.38 7.48 10.10
N MET A 15 -0.26 8.30 10.94
CA MET A 15 0.16 9.68 11.14
C MET A 15 1.53 9.76 11.83
N ASP A 16 1.82 8.88 12.80
CA ASP A 16 3.16 8.75 13.36
C ASP A 16 4.18 8.40 12.27
N TYR A 17 3.90 7.42 11.41
CA TYR A 17 4.83 7.06 10.32
C TYR A 17 5.08 8.18 9.31
N LYS A 18 4.10 9.08 9.14
CA LYS A 18 4.23 10.28 8.31
C LYS A 18 5.15 11.32 8.94
N THR A 19 5.00 11.59 10.24
CA THR A 19 5.69 12.69 10.94
C THR A 19 7.05 12.28 11.50
N ASP A 20 7.16 11.06 11.99
CA ASP A 20 8.37 10.50 12.60
C ASP A 20 9.44 10.24 11.53
N GLN A 21 10.56 10.96 11.64
CA GLN A 21 11.70 10.81 10.74
C GLN A 21 12.74 9.80 11.25
N SER A 22 12.55 9.22 12.44
CA SER A 22 13.54 8.36 13.08
C SER A 22 13.57 6.94 12.50
N GLY A 23 14.79 6.39 12.38
CA GLY A 23 15.03 5.00 12.02
C GLY A 23 14.77 4.62 10.56
N TRP A 24 14.26 5.52 9.73
CA TRP A 24 14.02 5.27 8.30
C TRP A 24 15.31 5.17 7.50
N ARG A 25 15.43 4.11 6.71
CA ARG A 25 16.55 3.86 5.79
C ARG A 25 16.03 3.88 4.36
N VAL A 26 16.59 4.73 3.51
CA VAL A 26 16.21 4.81 2.10
C VAL A 26 16.69 3.55 1.37
N CYS A 27 15.79 2.83 0.72
CA CYS A 27 16.13 1.71 -0.17
C CYS A 27 15.98 2.05 -1.66
N ARG A 28 15.22 3.10 -2.00
CA ARG A 28 15.10 3.57 -3.37
C ARG A 28 14.82 5.07 -3.42
N LYS A 29 15.39 5.75 -4.40
CA LYS A 29 15.09 7.16 -4.69
C LYS A 29 15.10 7.39 -6.20
N SER A 30 14.04 7.99 -6.72
CA SER A 30 13.97 8.57 -8.08
C SER A 30 13.59 10.05 -7.98
N ASN A 31 13.40 10.71 -9.12
CA ASN A 31 12.91 12.09 -9.16
C ASN A 31 11.49 12.22 -8.60
N ASP A 32 10.67 11.17 -8.74
CA ASP A 32 9.24 11.21 -8.41
C ASP A 32 8.91 10.55 -7.06
N VAL A 33 9.69 9.53 -6.67
CA VAL A 33 9.37 8.67 -5.51
C VAL A 33 10.61 8.37 -4.69
N MET A 34 10.47 8.48 -3.37
CA MET A 34 11.40 7.93 -2.38
C MET A 34 10.74 6.74 -1.68
N VAL A 35 11.50 5.66 -1.48
CA VAL A 35 11.07 4.52 -0.67
C VAL A 35 12.09 4.32 0.44
N SER A 36 11.59 4.30 1.67
CA SER A 36 12.35 4.02 2.88
C SER A 36 11.72 2.86 3.66
N TRP A 37 12.49 2.29 4.59
CA TRP A 37 12.03 1.22 5.46
C TRP A 37 12.61 1.36 6.86
N ARG A 38 11.94 0.77 7.85
CA ARG A 38 12.49 0.55 9.19
C ARG A 38 11.93 -0.74 9.79
N PRO A 39 12.58 -1.32 10.82
CA PRO A 39 12.03 -2.48 11.52
C PRO A 39 10.61 -2.20 12.02
N SER A 40 9.70 -3.15 11.81
CA SER A 40 8.33 -3.06 12.30
C SER A 40 8.27 -3.37 13.79
N ALA A 41 7.44 -2.64 14.53
CA ALA A 41 7.11 -2.97 15.92
C ALA A 41 6.04 -4.07 16.04
N GLU A 42 5.38 -4.41 14.92
CA GLU A 42 4.17 -5.24 14.90
C GLU A 42 4.47 -6.71 14.56
N TYR A 43 5.61 -6.97 13.90
CA TYR A 43 6.02 -8.31 13.47
C TYR A 43 7.52 -8.34 13.14
N PRO A 44 8.17 -9.52 13.07
CA PRO A 44 9.59 -9.66 12.74
C PRO A 44 9.83 -9.41 11.24
N GLY A 45 9.72 -8.15 10.83
CA GLY A 45 9.93 -7.68 9.47
C GLY A 45 10.06 -6.16 9.43
N ASN A 46 9.70 -5.56 8.29
CA ASN A 46 9.88 -4.13 8.05
C ASN A 46 8.56 -3.44 7.70
N VAL A 47 8.43 -2.19 8.13
CA VAL A 47 7.47 -1.25 7.55
C VAL A 47 8.17 -0.48 6.43
N TYR A 48 7.50 -0.36 5.28
CA TYR A 48 7.98 0.44 4.15
C TYR A 48 7.14 1.71 4.02
N LYS A 49 7.79 2.79 3.62
CA LYS A 49 7.19 4.11 3.37
C LYS A 49 7.60 4.57 1.98
N GLY A 50 6.63 4.70 1.08
CA GLY A 50 6.78 5.35 -0.22
C GLY A 50 6.27 6.78 -0.15
N GLU A 51 7.04 7.74 -0.65
CA GLU A 51 6.70 9.16 -0.64
C GLU A 51 6.91 9.75 -2.04
N GLY A 52 5.96 10.57 -2.50
CA GLY A 52 6.07 11.22 -3.81
C GLY A 52 5.09 12.37 -3.97
N ILE A 53 5.43 13.30 -4.86
CA ILE A 53 4.57 14.42 -5.24
C ILE A 53 3.92 14.08 -6.58
N ILE A 54 2.59 14.14 -6.63
CA ILE A 54 1.81 13.92 -7.84
C ILE A 54 1.24 15.25 -8.29
N SER A 55 1.51 15.64 -9.54
CA SER A 55 0.95 16.83 -10.18
C SER A 55 -0.53 16.63 -10.56
N SER A 56 -1.39 16.41 -9.56
CA SER A 56 -2.85 16.43 -9.67
C SER A 56 -3.49 16.92 -8.37
N SER A 57 -4.80 17.24 -8.42
CA SER A 57 -5.56 17.61 -7.22
C SER A 57 -5.72 16.44 -6.25
N PRO A 58 -5.83 16.70 -4.93
CA PRO A 58 -5.99 15.65 -3.92
C PRO A 58 -7.19 14.74 -4.18
N VAL A 59 -8.29 15.28 -4.70
CA VAL A 59 -9.50 14.49 -5.04
C VAL A 59 -9.20 13.45 -6.13
N LYS A 60 -8.58 13.87 -7.23
CA LYS A 60 -8.23 12.96 -8.34
C LYS A 60 -7.19 11.92 -7.93
N VAL A 61 -6.21 12.32 -7.12
CA VAL A 61 -5.24 11.37 -6.55
C VAL A 61 -5.95 10.37 -5.64
N TRP A 62 -6.84 10.85 -4.79
CA TRP A 62 -7.60 10.00 -3.88
C TRP A 62 -8.51 9.02 -4.62
N GLU A 63 -9.16 9.41 -5.72
CA GLU A 63 -9.95 8.49 -6.56
C GLU A 63 -9.14 7.29 -7.04
N CYS A 64 -7.84 7.47 -7.33
CA CYS A 64 -6.93 6.40 -7.71
C CYS A 64 -6.56 5.47 -6.53
N LEU A 65 -6.53 6.00 -5.31
CA LEU A 65 -6.09 5.29 -4.11
C LEU A 65 -7.25 4.65 -3.33
N LYS A 66 -8.46 5.20 -3.46
CA LYS A 66 -9.63 4.86 -2.66
C LYS A 66 -9.91 3.35 -2.73
N PRO A 67 -9.96 2.66 -1.56
CA PRO A 67 -10.14 1.21 -1.50
C PRO A 67 -11.62 0.85 -1.64
N VAL A 68 -12.16 0.91 -2.86
CA VAL A 68 -13.55 0.55 -3.16
C VAL A 68 -13.64 -0.51 -4.27
N PRO A 69 -14.61 -1.43 -4.20
CA PRO A 69 -14.86 -2.37 -5.29
C PRO A 69 -15.11 -1.66 -6.61
N ASN A 70 -14.60 -2.21 -7.71
CA ASN A 70 -14.69 -1.64 -9.06
C ASN A 70 -14.12 -0.20 -9.20
N GLY A 71 -13.39 0.29 -8.18
CA GLY A 71 -12.70 1.57 -8.23
C GLY A 71 -11.48 1.56 -9.16
N LEU A 72 -10.86 2.72 -9.32
CA LEU A 72 -9.69 2.89 -10.18
C LEU A 72 -8.49 2.04 -9.72
N ARG A 73 -8.39 1.71 -8.42
CA ARG A 73 -7.25 0.98 -7.87
C ARG A 73 -6.98 -0.34 -8.60
N VAL A 74 -8.01 -1.13 -8.88
CA VAL A 74 -7.90 -2.42 -9.59
C VAL A 74 -7.51 -2.23 -11.07
N GLN A 75 -7.82 -1.07 -11.65
CA GLN A 75 -7.56 -0.80 -13.06
C GLN A 75 -6.09 -0.47 -13.34
N TRP A 76 -5.42 0.23 -12.43
CA TRP A 76 -4.04 0.70 -12.65
C TRP A 76 -2.99 -0.05 -11.84
N ASP A 77 -3.33 -0.58 -10.66
CA ASP A 77 -2.38 -1.25 -9.78
C ASP A 77 -2.23 -2.72 -10.16
N ASN A 78 -1.18 -3.05 -10.90
CA ASN A 78 -0.86 -4.43 -11.29
C ASN A 78 -0.61 -5.37 -10.10
N ASN A 79 -0.45 -4.87 -8.87
CA ASN A 79 -0.36 -5.70 -7.68
C ASN A 79 -1.72 -6.02 -7.07
N VAL A 80 -2.82 -5.45 -7.58
CA VAL A 80 -4.20 -5.71 -7.12
C VAL A 80 -4.98 -6.39 -8.24
N LYS A 81 -5.18 -7.70 -8.12
CA LYS A 81 -5.96 -8.50 -9.06
C LYS A 81 -7.46 -8.37 -8.81
N LYS A 82 -7.87 -8.31 -7.53
CA LYS A 82 -9.26 -8.12 -7.11
C LYS A 82 -9.33 -7.28 -5.85
N PHE A 83 -10.43 -6.54 -5.70
CA PHE A 83 -10.79 -5.83 -4.49
C PHE A 83 -12.30 -6.01 -4.25
N GLU A 84 -12.66 -6.70 -3.17
CA GLU A 84 -14.01 -7.18 -2.88
C GLU A 84 -14.46 -6.63 -1.51
N LEU A 85 -15.66 -6.04 -1.44
CA LEU A 85 -16.26 -5.65 -0.16
C LEU A 85 -16.88 -6.89 0.49
N LEU A 86 -16.51 -7.18 1.73
CA LEU A 86 -17.08 -8.29 2.51
C LEU A 86 -18.19 -7.81 3.45
N GLU A 87 -17.95 -6.70 4.14
CA GLU A 87 -18.88 -6.12 5.12
C GLU A 87 -18.72 -4.60 5.16
N GLN A 88 -19.84 -3.87 5.16
CA GLN A 88 -19.86 -2.43 5.43
C GLN A 88 -20.22 -2.21 6.89
N ILE A 89 -19.31 -1.61 7.68
CA ILE A 89 -19.50 -1.39 9.12
C ILE A 89 -20.16 -0.03 9.37
N THR A 90 -19.58 1.03 8.79
CA THR A 90 -20.11 2.41 8.80
C THR A 90 -19.93 3.03 7.42
N GLU A 91 -20.30 4.30 7.19
CA GLU A 91 -20.02 4.97 5.91
C GLU A 91 -18.51 5.02 5.54
N ASN A 92 -17.63 4.97 6.55
CA ASN A 92 -16.18 5.16 6.39
C ASN A 92 -15.37 3.93 6.78
N ILE A 93 -16.01 2.90 7.37
CA ILE A 93 -15.36 1.67 7.82
C ILE A 93 -15.95 0.48 7.08
N SER A 94 -15.08 -0.33 6.49
CA SER A 94 -15.45 -1.53 5.74
C SER A 94 -14.44 -2.65 5.96
N VAL A 95 -14.90 -3.89 5.92
CA VAL A 95 -14.03 -5.07 5.79
C VAL A 95 -13.96 -5.46 4.31
N CYS A 96 -12.75 -5.49 3.76
CA CYS A 96 -12.52 -5.79 2.36
C CYS A 96 -11.53 -6.94 2.19
N ARG A 97 -11.67 -7.65 1.07
CA ARG A 97 -10.70 -8.61 0.60
C ARG A 97 -9.91 -8.04 -0.57
N THR A 98 -8.59 -8.13 -0.51
CA THR A 98 -7.69 -7.81 -1.63
C THR A 98 -7.00 -9.07 -2.10
N VAL A 99 -6.97 -9.32 -3.42
CA VAL A 99 -6.22 -10.41 -4.02
C VAL A 99 -5.05 -9.84 -4.80
N THR A 100 -3.85 -10.35 -4.56
CA THR A 100 -2.64 -9.99 -5.30
C THR A 100 -2.21 -11.13 -6.23
N PRO A 101 -1.69 -10.82 -7.43
CA PRO A 101 -1.18 -11.84 -8.32
C PRO A 101 0.13 -12.44 -7.78
N SER A 102 0.65 -13.45 -8.48
CA SER A 102 2.00 -13.93 -8.21
C SER A 102 3.04 -12.83 -8.50
N ALA A 103 4.10 -12.78 -7.71
CA ALA A 103 5.20 -11.82 -7.85
C ALA A 103 6.55 -12.54 -7.99
N ALA A 104 7.60 -11.78 -8.29
CA ALA A 104 8.97 -12.27 -8.43
C ALA A 104 9.08 -13.49 -9.39
N MET A 105 8.49 -13.37 -10.58
CA MET A 105 8.51 -14.43 -11.62
C MET A 105 8.00 -15.79 -11.14
N GLY A 106 6.97 -15.80 -10.28
CA GLY A 106 6.38 -17.05 -9.78
C GLY A 106 6.94 -17.52 -8.44
N ILE A 107 8.05 -16.94 -7.97
CA ILE A 107 8.65 -17.30 -6.67
C ILE A 107 7.70 -16.96 -5.52
N ILE A 108 6.94 -15.88 -5.67
CA ILE A 108 5.96 -15.46 -4.68
C ILE A 108 4.57 -15.83 -5.17
N SER A 109 3.95 -16.81 -4.53
CA SER A 109 2.58 -17.24 -4.82
C SER A 109 1.57 -16.10 -4.64
N PRO A 110 0.42 -16.13 -5.35
CA PRO A 110 -0.69 -15.21 -5.12
C PRO A 110 -1.12 -15.18 -3.66
N ARG A 111 -1.54 -14.00 -3.19
CA ARG A 111 -2.05 -13.83 -1.82
C ARG A 111 -3.45 -13.25 -1.82
N ASP A 112 -4.17 -13.53 -0.74
CA ASP A 112 -5.34 -12.76 -0.36
C ASP A 112 -5.14 -12.12 1.02
N PHE A 113 -5.74 -10.97 1.20
CA PHE A 113 -5.70 -10.17 2.42
C PHE A 113 -7.13 -9.85 2.80
N VAL A 114 -7.44 -9.90 4.09
CA VAL A 114 -8.74 -9.51 4.63
C VAL A 114 -8.47 -8.44 5.67
N ASP A 115 -8.83 -7.21 5.34
CA ASP A 115 -8.48 -6.04 6.13
C ASP A 115 -9.74 -5.26 6.51
N VAL A 116 -9.78 -4.78 7.75
CA VAL A 116 -10.67 -3.69 8.14
C VAL A 116 -10.00 -2.38 7.72
N ILE A 117 -10.77 -1.50 7.07
CA ILE A 117 -10.27 -0.29 6.44
C ILE A 117 -11.12 0.89 6.91
N LEU A 118 -10.47 1.94 7.43
CA LEU A 118 -11.04 3.26 7.70
C LEU A 118 -10.59 4.25 6.63
N ILE A 119 -11.54 4.94 6.01
CA ILE A 119 -11.29 6.17 5.26
C ILE A 119 -11.47 7.36 6.21
N LYS A 120 -10.42 8.17 6.40
CA LYS A 120 -10.46 9.34 7.28
C LYS A 120 -10.14 10.61 6.50
N LYS A 121 -10.95 11.65 6.69
CA LYS A 121 -10.70 13.00 6.17
C LYS A 121 -10.31 13.91 7.33
N TYR A 122 -9.36 14.79 7.11
CA TYR A 122 -8.81 15.70 8.11
C TYR A 122 -9.13 17.16 7.73
N GLU A 123 -9.08 18.06 8.71
CA GLU A 123 -9.42 19.48 8.54
C GLU A 123 -8.50 20.19 7.54
N ASP A 124 -7.24 19.75 7.43
CA ASP A 124 -6.25 20.28 6.49
C ASP A 124 -6.45 19.80 5.03
N GLY A 125 -7.53 19.06 4.77
CA GLY A 125 -7.83 18.46 3.47
C GLY A 125 -7.08 17.16 3.20
N THR A 126 -6.28 16.65 4.14
CA THR A 126 -5.68 15.33 4.05
C THR A 126 -6.77 14.25 4.01
N ILE A 127 -6.55 13.22 3.20
CA ILE A 127 -7.41 12.03 3.15
C ILE A 127 -6.52 10.79 3.32
N SER A 128 -6.91 9.86 4.19
CA SER A 128 -6.19 8.60 4.38
C SER A 128 -7.09 7.38 4.28
N SER A 129 -6.50 6.27 3.81
CA SER A 129 -7.01 4.92 4.03
C SER A 129 -6.13 4.24 5.06
N ASN A 130 -6.71 3.63 6.08
CA ASN A 130 -6.02 3.08 7.23
C ASN A 130 -6.50 1.64 7.39
N ALA A 131 -5.61 0.66 7.20
CA ALA A 131 -5.99 -0.74 7.08
C ALA A 131 -5.14 -1.64 7.99
N SER A 132 -5.78 -2.68 8.54
CA SER A 132 -5.11 -3.76 9.27
C SER A 132 -5.91 -5.06 9.12
N ASN A 133 -5.21 -6.18 9.21
CA ASN A 133 -5.79 -7.50 9.01
C ASN A 133 -6.86 -7.82 10.06
N VAL A 134 -7.88 -8.56 9.63
CA VAL A 134 -8.92 -9.13 10.50
C VAL A 134 -9.31 -10.52 10.03
N LEU A 135 -9.84 -11.31 10.95
CA LEU A 135 -10.52 -12.56 10.60
C LEU A 135 -11.98 -12.24 10.28
N HIS A 136 -12.48 -12.75 9.16
CA HIS A 136 -13.86 -12.57 8.75
C HIS A 136 -14.48 -13.92 8.35
N SER A 137 -15.63 -14.25 8.93
CA SER A 137 -16.26 -15.58 8.79
C SER A 137 -16.66 -15.89 7.34
N SER A 138 -17.05 -14.89 6.56
CA SER A 138 -17.40 -15.07 5.14
C SER A 138 -16.17 -15.27 4.23
N CYS A 139 -14.95 -15.08 4.74
CA CYS A 139 -13.74 -15.17 3.94
C CYS A 139 -12.61 -15.93 4.68
N PRO A 140 -12.80 -17.23 4.98
CA PRO A 140 -11.73 -18.09 5.49
C PRO A 140 -10.59 -18.22 4.45
N PRO A 141 -9.41 -18.74 4.82
CA PRO A 141 -8.34 -19.03 3.87
C PRO A 141 -8.84 -19.87 2.68
N GLN A 142 -8.52 -19.43 1.46
CA GLN A 142 -9.01 -20.05 0.23
C GLN A 142 -7.89 -20.78 -0.51
N SER A 143 -8.21 -21.95 -1.10
CA SER A 143 -7.26 -22.67 -1.94
C SER A 143 -6.78 -21.80 -3.12
N GLY A 144 -5.50 -21.93 -3.46
CA GLY A 144 -4.86 -21.13 -4.52
C GLY A 144 -4.31 -19.77 -4.07
N TYR A 145 -4.54 -19.37 -2.82
CA TYR A 145 -3.98 -18.15 -2.23
C TYR A 145 -3.29 -18.45 -0.91
N VAL A 146 -2.15 -17.80 -0.67
CA VAL A 146 -1.56 -17.72 0.68
C VAL A 146 -2.20 -16.55 1.41
N ARG A 147 -2.81 -16.77 2.59
CA ARG A 147 -3.36 -15.68 3.41
C ARG A 147 -2.23 -14.76 3.87
N GLY A 148 -2.24 -13.53 3.39
CA GLY A 148 -1.40 -12.45 3.88
C GLY A 148 -2.08 -11.72 5.04
N PHE A 149 -1.26 -11.05 5.84
CA PHE A 149 -1.72 -10.20 6.94
C PHE A 149 -1.16 -8.82 6.69
N ASN A 150 -1.98 -7.78 6.61
CA ASN A 150 -1.46 -6.42 6.68
C ASN A 150 -1.43 -6.00 8.15
N HIS A 151 -0.26 -5.65 8.67
CA HIS A 151 -0.16 -4.84 9.89
C HIS A 151 -0.60 -3.39 9.58
N PRO A 152 -0.72 -2.46 10.55
CA PRO A 152 -1.15 -1.09 10.32
C PRO A 152 -0.52 -0.43 9.08
N CYS A 153 -1.31 -0.24 8.03
CA CYS A 153 -0.83 0.19 6.71
C CYS A 153 -1.85 1.11 6.02
N GLY A 154 -1.50 1.64 4.86
CA GLY A 154 -2.44 2.40 4.04
C GLY A 154 -1.82 3.50 3.20
N CYS A 155 -2.62 4.51 2.89
CA CYS A 155 -2.24 5.63 2.02
C CYS A 155 -2.67 6.94 2.68
N ILE A 156 -1.84 7.98 2.56
CA ILE A 156 -2.13 9.34 3.04
C ILE A 156 -1.93 10.30 1.87
N CYS A 157 -2.97 11.02 1.51
CA CYS A 157 -3.01 12.00 0.43
C CYS A 157 -3.11 13.40 1.06
N VAL A 158 -2.02 14.17 0.98
CA VAL A 158 -1.88 15.48 1.63
C VAL A 158 -1.87 16.59 0.57
N PRO A 159 -2.73 17.61 0.67
CA PRO A 159 -2.63 18.81 -0.17
C PRO A 159 -1.30 19.54 0.02
N VAL A 160 -0.66 20.01 -1.05
CA VAL A 160 0.60 20.77 -0.95
C VAL A 160 0.33 22.28 -0.96
N PRO A 161 0.66 23.03 0.10
CA PRO A 161 0.48 24.49 0.14
C PRO A 161 1.33 25.22 -0.92
N GLY A 162 0.80 26.31 -1.47
CA GLY A 162 1.54 27.19 -2.40
C GLY A 162 1.57 26.75 -3.87
N TRP A 163 1.13 25.53 -4.16
CA TRP A 163 0.95 25.04 -5.52
C TRP A 163 -0.54 25.02 -5.81
N VAL A 164 -1.05 25.97 -6.59
CA VAL A 164 -2.47 26.09 -7.01
C VAL A 164 -3.06 24.71 -7.34
N LEU A 165 -3.78 24.09 -6.39
CA LEU A 165 -4.63 22.87 -6.49
C LEU A 165 -4.15 21.70 -7.38
N THR A 166 -2.86 21.64 -7.73
CA THR A 166 -2.33 20.79 -8.79
C THR A 166 -1.27 19.84 -8.29
N HIS A 167 -0.87 19.88 -7.01
CA HIS A 167 0.17 19.01 -6.47
C HIS A 167 -0.26 18.37 -5.13
N THR A 168 -0.01 17.07 -4.99
CA THR A 168 -0.44 16.24 -3.85
C THR A 168 0.74 15.40 -3.35
N HIS A 169 1.03 15.44 -2.05
CA HIS A 169 2.01 14.53 -1.44
C HIS A 169 1.32 13.23 -1.05
N THR A 170 1.82 12.10 -1.55
CA THR A 170 1.28 10.78 -1.24
C THR A 170 2.27 10.00 -0.40
N HIS A 171 1.83 9.52 0.76
CA HIS A 171 2.54 8.50 1.53
C HIS A 171 1.84 7.15 1.35
N THR A 172 2.57 6.10 1.03
CA THR A 172 2.06 4.72 1.03
C THR A 172 2.86 3.89 2.01
N HIS A 173 2.17 3.33 3.00
CA HIS A 173 2.75 2.39 3.95
C HIS A 173 2.33 0.97 3.58
N THR A 174 3.29 0.08 3.45
CA THR A 174 3.03 -1.33 3.13
C THR A 174 3.93 -2.21 3.99
N HIS A 175 3.35 -3.25 4.57
CA HIS A 175 4.12 -4.32 5.24
C HIS A 175 4.37 -5.43 4.23
N THR A 176 5.61 -5.92 4.16
CA THR A 176 5.96 -7.05 3.30
C THR A 176 6.02 -8.31 4.14
N HIS A 177 4.99 -9.16 4.07
CA HIS A 177 5.09 -10.52 4.59
C HIS A 177 5.82 -11.42 3.59
N THR A 178 7.10 -11.66 3.84
CA THR A 178 7.79 -12.84 3.30
C THR A 178 7.85 -13.91 4.37
N HIS A 179 6.71 -14.48 4.76
CA HIS A 179 6.73 -15.76 5.48
C HIS A 179 6.47 -16.87 4.48
N THR A 180 7.54 -17.31 3.84
CA THR A 180 7.61 -18.65 3.24
C THR A 180 8.73 -19.34 4.00
N HIS A 181 8.38 -20.00 5.11
CA HIS A 181 9.26 -20.96 5.75
C HIS A 181 9.30 -22.18 4.83
N THR A 182 10.18 -22.14 3.83
CA THR A 182 10.64 -23.33 3.11
C THR A 182 12.14 -23.14 2.99
N HIS A 183 12.89 -23.88 3.80
CA HIS A 183 14.33 -23.96 3.66
C HIS A 183 14.66 -24.47 2.25
N THR A 184 15.19 -23.60 1.41
CA THR A 184 15.98 -24.01 0.26
C THR A 184 17.24 -23.16 0.28
N HIS A 185 18.35 -23.79 0.64
CA HIS A 185 19.69 -23.21 0.52
C HIS A 185 19.89 -22.76 -0.93
N LEU A 186 20.14 -21.46 -1.15
CA LEU A 186 20.81 -21.02 -2.37
C LEU A 186 21.97 -20.10 -2.00
N GLN A 187 23.15 -20.66 -2.20
CA GLN A 187 24.45 -20.06 -2.02
C GLN A 187 24.58 -18.83 -2.94
N LEU A 188 24.95 -17.68 -2.38
CA LEU A 188 25.30 -16.48 -3.13
C LEU A 188 26.59 -16.74 -3.90
N LEU A 189 26.51 -16.85 -5.22
CA LEU A 189 27.68 -16.64 -6.09
C LEU A 189 27.58 -15.25 -6.71
N TYR A 190 28.52 -14.41 -6.30
CA TYR A 190 28.82 -13.12 -6.90
C TYR A 190 29.44 -13.36 -8.27
N HIS A 191 28.94 -12.75 -9.35
CA HIS A 191 29.72 -12.48 -10.55
C HIS A 191 29.41 -11.09 -11.05
N SER A 192 30.43 -10.24 -10.98
CA SER A 192 30.50 -8.92 -11.59
C SER A 192 30.56 -9.02 -13.11
N ASN A 193 29.63 -8.36 -13.80
CA ASN A 193 29.89 -7.46 -14.92
C ASN A 193 28.55 -6.97 -15.49
N SER A 194 28.34 -5.65 -15.48
CA SER A 194 27.29 -4.92 -16.22
C SER A 194 27.28 -5.28 -17.72
N PRO A 195 26.22 -5.00 -18.50
CA PRO A 195 25.10 -4.08 -18.24
C PRO A 195 23.69 -4.65 -18.49
N SER A 196 22.68 -3.89 -18.06
CA SER A 196 21.28 -3.95 -18.51
C SER A 196 20.43 -5.20 -18.16
N ARG A 197 19.74 -5.13 -17.02
CA ARG A 197 18.31 -5.45 -16.82
C ARG A 197 18.04 -5.64 -15.32
N TRP A 198 17.43 -4.64 -14.68
CA TRP A 198 16.82 -4.85 -13.36
C TRP A 198 15.46 -4.16 -13.34
N LYS A 199 14.40 -4.98 -13.48
CA LYS A 199 13.01 -4.56 -13.26
C LYS A 199 12.66 -4.87 -11.80
N THR A 200 12.37 -3.83 -11.03
CA THR A 200 11.66 -3.94 -9.74
C THR A 200 10.59 -2.85 -9.71
N HIS A 201 9.32 -3.28 -9.70
CA HIS A 201 8.16 -2.42 -9.90
C HIS A 201 7.88 -1.57 -8.66
N VAL A 202 8.09 -0.27 -8.77
CA VAL A 202 7.34 0.77 -8.05
C VAL A 202 6.85 1.68 -9.15
N LYS A 203 5.53 1.79 -9.35
CA LYS A 203 4.96 2.67 -10.37
C LYS A 203 3.80 3.48 -9.78
N LEU A 204 4.13 4.61 -9.17
CA LEU A 204 3.26 5.77 -9.20
C LEU A 204 3.54 6.46 -10.54
N MET A 205 2.65 6.31 -11.51
CA MET A 205 2.62 7.16 -12.69
C MET A 205 1.20 7.67 -12.89
N ALA A 206 0.98 8.94 -12.57
CA ALA A 206 -0.14 9.68 -13.12
C ALA A 206 0.36 10.44 -14.36
N ARG A 207 0.23 9.84 -15.54
CA ARG A 207 0.14 10.60 -16.80
C ARG A 207 -1.17 10.21 -17.46
N GLY A 208 -2.16 11.12 -17.41
CA GLY A 208 -3.34 11.07 -18.26
C GLY A 208 -2.98 11.43 -19.71
N PRO A 209 -3.82 11.07 -20.69
CA PRO A 209 -3.50 11.16 -22.10
C PRO A 209 -3.34 12.63 -22.54
N ASN A 210 -2.32 12.85 -23.37
CA ASN A 210 -2.23 14.00 -24.26
C ASN A 210 -3.00 13.65 -25.54
N PRO A 211 -4.17 14.23 -25.83
CA PRO A 211 -4.62 14.35 -27.19
C PRO A 211 -3.97 15.61 -27.77
N ALA A 212 -2.97 15.40 -28.62
CA ALA A 212 -2.65 16.40 -29.62
C ALA A 212 -3.88 16.56 -30.54
N LEU A 213 -4.56 17.70 -30.42
CA LEU A 213 -5.03 18.58 -31.49
C LEU A 213 -5.36 19.94 -30.86
#